data_AF-A0A6A5BR99-F1
#
_entry.id   AF-A0A6A5BR99-F1
#
_cell.length_a   1.000
_cell.length_b   1.000
_cell.length_c   1.000
_cell.angle_alpha   90.00
_cell.angle_beta   90.00
_cell.angle_gamma   90.00
#
_symmetry.space_group_name_H-M   'P 1'
#
loop_
_entity.id
_entity.type
_entity.pdbx_description
1 polymer ?
#
loop_
_entity_poly.entity_id
_entity_poly.type
_entity_poly.pdbx_seq_one_letter_code
_entity_poly.pdbx_strand_id
1 'polypeptide(L)'
;MEQQQSEKIAALEKKIINLQRQFTEEKNQLEREFLSQKEQWFLSRKELEMQNEDLNNQILKLRIANNHALVINDFTGNGPKSVAETYVKVKSDLEVFVSEFDIPEEDELQLEITLSTSVFKELLPMIRNYVNGELEDDKIGQIIKSDERTRKQLIENTQQGLTAQIQLELQRSVLEEKILIKLQELSERVVTFLTDMMVCDKHLELVWCDRNDEYNPREHTSINLIDKVVIDKALYPCLMMPSSRSVFEKAKVITKENREKKNKH
;
A
#
# COMPACT_ATOMS: atom_id res chain seq x y z
N MET A 1 49.03 -67.08 -15.23
CA MET A 1 49.08 -65.63 -14.93
C MET A 1 47.83 -64.91 -15.39
N GLU A 2 47.39 -65.10 -16.64
CA GLU A 2 46.19 -64.44 -17.20
C GLU A 2 44.89 -64.76 -16.44
N GLN A 3 44.72 -66.00 -16.00
CA GLN A 3 43.52 -66.43 -15.25
C GLN A 3 43.41 -65.76 -13.87
N GLN A 4 44.54 -65.58 -13.17
CA GLN A 4 44.60 -64.83 -11.90
C GLN A 4 44.42 -63.33 -12.08
N GLN A 5 44.79 -62.76 -13.22
CA GLN A 5 44.54 -61.35 -13.52
C GLN A 5 43.07 -61.10 -13.87
N SER A 6 42.45 -62.01 -14.63
CA SER A 6 41.02 -61.97 -14.95
C SER A 6 40.14 -62.04 -13.70
N GLU A 7 40.45 -62.94 -12.76
CA GLU A 7 39.74 -63.04 -11.48
C GLU A 7 39.88 -61.77 -10.61
N LYS A 8 41.06 -61.13 -10.63
CA LYS A 8 41.28 -59.86 -9.93
C LYS A 8 40.50 -58.70 -10.54
N ILE A 9 40.39 -58.64 -11.87
CA ILE A 9 39.61 -57.61 -12.57
C ILE A 9 38.12 -57.78 -12.27
N ALA A 10 37.59 -59.00 -12.37
CA ALA A 10 36.18 -59.28 -12.06
C ALA A 10 35.84 -58.95 -10.59
N ALA A 11 36.76 -59.20 -9.65
CA ALA A 11 36.58 -58.83 -8.24
C ALA A 11 36.56 -57.30 -8.03
N LEU A 12 37.38 -56.55 -8.78
CA LEU A 12 37.42 -55.09 -8.73
C LEU A 12 36.17 -54.46 -9.34
N GLU A 13 35.69 -54.96 -10.48
CA GLU A 13 34.45 -54.50 -11.12
C GLU A 13 33.24 -54.69 -10.19
N LYS A 14 33.14 -55.87 -9.56
CA LYS A 14 32.10 -56.14 -8.57
C LYS A 14 32.18 -55.20 -7.36
N LYS A 15 33.39 -54.81 -6.95
CA LYS A 15 33.60 -53.84 -5.86
C LYS A 15 33.19 -52.42 -6.27
N ILE A 16 33.50 -52.00 -7.50
CA ILE A 16 33.11 -50.69 -8.04
C ILE A 16 31.59 -50.58 -8.12
N ILE A 17 30.90 -51.60 -8.66
CA ILE A 17 29.44 -51.62 -8.76
C ILE A 17 28.79 -51.52 -7.37
N ASN A 18 29.31 -52.26 -6.38
CA ASN A 18 28.80 -52.16 -5.01
C ASN A 18 29.02 -50.76 -4.40
N LEU A 19 30.19 -50.15 -4.61
CA LEU A 19 30.49 -48.80 -4.11
C LEU A 19 29.59 -47.74 -4.77
N GLN A 20 29.35 -47.85 -6.08
CA GLN A 20 28.43 -46.97 -6.80
C GLN A 20 26.99 -47.10 -6.27
N ARG A 21 26.56 -48.34 -5.97
CA ARG A 21 25.24 -48.58 -5.40
C ARG A 21 25.10 -47.96 -4.01
N GLN A 22 26.10 -48.17 -3.14
CA GLN A 22 26.14 -47.56 -1.80
C GLN A 22 26.12 -46.04 -1.86
N PHE A 23 26.93 -45.43 -2.74
CA PHE A 23 26.96 -43.98 -2.91
C PHE A 23 25.61 -43.42 -3.40
N THR A 24 24.93 -44.14 -4.30
CA THR A 24 23.61 -43.75 -4.80
C THR A 24 22.54 -43.85 -3.72
N GLU A 25 22.58 -44.91 -2.90
CA GLU A 25 21.69 -45.09 -1.75
C GLU A 25 21.90 -43.97 -0.71
N GLU A 26 23.16 -43.64 -0.38
CA GLU A 26 23.50 -42.54 0.53
C GLU A 26 23.05 -41.19 -0.01
N LYS A 27 23.29 -40.89 -1.29
CA LYS A 27 22.84 -39.65 -1.93
C LYS A 27 21.32 -39.51 -1.87
N ASN A 28 20.57 -40.56 -2.20
CA ASN A 28 19.11 -40.55 -2.17
C ASN A 28 18.56 -40.43 -0.74
N GLN A 29 19.30 -40.90 0.26
CA GLN A 29 18.95 -40.72 1.66
C GLN A 29 19.13 -39.26 2.10
N LEU A 30 20.30 -38.67 1.79
CA LEU A 30 20.60 -37.26 2.04
C LEU A 30 19.61 -36.31 1.35
N GLU A 31 19.22 -36.61 0.10
CA GLU A 31 18.25 -35.80 -0.64
C GLU A 31 16.86 -35.84 0.01
N ARG A 32 16.43 -37.00 0.49
CA ARG A 32 15.16 -37.13 1.24
C ARG A 32 15.18 -36.38 2.57
N GLU A 33 16.29 -36.46 3.30
CA GLU A 33 16.47 -35.72 4.55
C GLU A 33 16.46 -34.21 4.32
N PHE A 34 17.15 -33.73 3.27
CA PHE A 34 17.15 -32.32 2.90
C PHE A 34 15.75 -31.83 2.51
N LEU A 35 15.00 -32.58 1.70
CA LEU A 35 13.65 -32.21 1.30
C LEU A 35 12.69 -32.16 2.51
N SER A 36 12.82 -33.10 3.43
CA SER A 36 12.03 -33.12 4.66
C SER A 36 12.35 -31.92 5.57
N GLN A 37 13.64 -31.59 5.75
CA GLN A 37 14.04 -30.40 6.51
C GLN A 37 13.57 -29.11 5.84
N LYS A 38 13.67 -29.01 4.51
CA LYS A 38 13.18 -27.87 3.75
C LYS A 38 11.67 -27.67 3.96
N GLU A 39 10.88 -28.73 3.90
CA GLU A 39 9.44 -28.67 4.16
C GLU A 39 9.12 -28.23 5.59
N GLN A 40 9.83 -28.77 6.59
CA GLN A 40 9.71 -28.31 7.98
C GLN A 40 10.05 -26.83 8.15
N TRP A 41 11.08 -26.34 7.46
CA TRP A 41 11.46 -24.92 7.50
C TRP A 41 10.39 -24.04 6.86
N PHE A 42 9.77 -24.49 5.76
CA PHE A 42 8.65 -23.75 5.15
C PHE A 42 7.44 -23.67 6.08
N LEU A 43 7.08 -24.77 6.75
CA LEU A 43 6.00 -24.78 7.72
C LEU A 43 6.30 -23.86 8.91
N SER A 44 7.51 -23.96 9.47
CA SER A 44 7.95 -23.11 10.58
C SER A 44 7.98 -21.63 10.19
N ARG A 45 8.42 -21.29 8.97
CA ARG A 45 8.38 -19.91 8.47
C ARG A 45 6.96 -19.37 8.39
N LYS A 46 6.02 -20.16 7.83
CA LYS A 46 4.61 -19.77 7.72
C LYS A 46 3.97 -19.57 9.10
N GLU A 47 4.33 -20.42 10.06
CA GLU A 47 3.85 -20.30 11.45
C GLU A 47 4.41 -19.05 12.13
N LEU A 48 5.70 -18.74 11.94
CA LEU A 48 6.32 -17.50 12.44
C LEU A 48 5.73 -16.25 11.79
N GLU A 49 5.44 -16.28 10.49
CA GLU A 49 4.76 -15.18 9.78
C GLU A 49 3.37 -14.92 10.40
N MET A 50 2.58 -15.98 10.63
CA MET A 50 1.26 -15.88 11.25
C MET A 50 1.33 -15.39 12.71
N GLN A 51 2.30 -15.86 13.48
CA GLN A 51 2.54 -15.37 14.86
C GLN A 51 2.96 -13.90 14.89
N ASN A 52 3.78 -13.46 13.93
CA ASN A 52 4.22 -12.07 13.84
C ASN A 52 3.04 -11.15 13.47
N GLU A 53 2.17 -11.59 12.56
CA GLU A 53 0.94 -10.87 12.22
C GLU A 53 -0.01 -10.77 13.44
N ASP A 54 -0.19 -11.85 14.19
CA ASP A 54 -1.00 -11.84 15.41
C ASP A 54 -0.39 -10.93 16.51
N LEU A 55 0.92 -11.01 16.74
CA LEU A 55 1.61 -10.14 17.70
C LEU A 55 1.54 -8.66 17.28
N ASN A 56 1.65 -8.35 15.99
CA ASN A 56 1.46 -6.98 15.51
C ASN A 56 0.03 -6.48 15.75
N ASN A 57 -0.97 -7.33 15.52
CA ASN A 57 -2.37 -7.03 15.84
C ASN A 57 -2.59 -6.84 17.35
N GLN A 58 -1.95 -7.64 18.20
CA GLN A 58 -1.99 -7.48 19.65
C GLN A 58 -1.30 -6.19 20.11
N ILE A 59 -0.13 -5.87 19.56
CA ILE A 59 0.59 -4.61 19.82
C ILE A 59 -0.26 -3.42 19.37
N LEU A 60 -0.94 -3.51 18.23
CA LEU A 60 -1.84 -2.48 17.76
C LEU A 60 -3.02 -2.29 18.73
N LYS A 61 -3.68 -3.38 19.16
CA LYS A 61 -4.74 -3.34 20.17
C LYS A 61 -4.26 -2.74 21.49
N LEU A 62 -3.06 -3.10 21.96
CA LEU A 62 -2.45 -2.55 23.17
C LEU A 62 -2.07 -1.08 23.02
N ARG A 63 -1.59 -0.66 21.85
CA ARG A 63 -1.35 0.77 21.55
C ARG A 63 -2.65 1.56 21.55
N ILE A 64 -3.73 1.00 20.98
CA ILE A 64 -5.06 1.61 21.02
C ILE A 64 -5.57 1.70 22.46
N ALA A 65 -5.41 0.63 23.25
CA ALA A 65 -5.89 0.57 24.63
C ALA A 65 -5.07 1.42 25.63
N ASN A 66 -3.75 1.51 25.45
CA ASN A 66 -2.84 2.23 26.36
C ASN A 66 -2.53 3.67 25.93
N ASN A 67 -2.99 4.10 24.75
CA ASN A 67 -2.91 5.51 24.41
C ASN A 67 -4.11 6.21 25.05
N HIS A 68 -3.93 6.69 26.28
CA HIS A 68 -4.92 7.50 27.00
C HIS A 68 -5.38 8.76 26.21
N ALA A 69 -4.68 9.13 25.12
CA ALA A 69 -5.07 10.17 24.18
C ALA A 69 -6.12 9.73 23.12
N LEU A 70 -6.35 8.42 22.92
CA LEU A 70 -7.40 7.89 22.01
C LEU A 70 -8.72 7.55 22.73
N VAL A 71 -8.70 7.47 24.07
CA VAL A 71 -9.90 7.18 24.89
C VAL A 71 -10.63 8.47 25.32
N ILE A 72 -10.04 9.64 25.09
CA ILE A 72 -10.67 10.93 25.38
C ILE A 72 -11.10 11.56 24.05
N ASN A 73 -12.39 11.36 23.74
CA ASN A 73 -13.21 11.99 22.70
C ASN A 73 -13.40 11.20 21.39
N ASP A 74 -14.34 10.26 21.40
CA ASP A 74 -15.00 9.79 20.18
C ASP A 74 -16.52 9.70 20.41
N PHE A 75 -17.20 10.85 20.32
CA PHE A 75 -18.67 10.93 20.30
C PHE A 75 -19.20 12.04 19.36
N THR A 76 -18.43 12.45 18.35
CA THR A 76 -18.90 13.40 17.31
C THR A 76 -18.49 12.89 15.93
N GLY A 77 -19.37 13.02 14.93
CA GLY A 77 -19.13 12.58 13.55
C GLY A 77 -17.98 13.29 12.80
N ASN A 78 -17.23 14.17 13.46
CA ASN A 78 -16.18 15.00 12.88
C ASN A 78 -14.80 14.80 13.56
N GLY A 79 -14.64 13.76 14.39
CA GLY A 79 -13.38 13.50 15.08
C GLY A 79 -12.32 12.81 14.20
N PRO A 80 -11.06 12.68 14.67
CA PRO A 80 -9.96 12.12 13.89
C PRO A 80 -10.21 10.70 13.36
N LYS A 81 -10.91 9.88 14.14
CA LYS A 81 -11.26 8.52 13.75
C LYS A 81 -12.29 8.49 12.61
N SER A 82 -13.31 9.34 12.66
CA SER A 82 -14.29 9.49 11.56
C SER A 82 -13.60 9.92 10.27
N VAL A 83 -12.70 10.90 10.35
CA VAL A 83 -11.91 11.36 9.19
C VAL A 83 -11.04 10.23 8.63
N ALA A 84 -10.39 9.45 9.51
CA ALA A 84 -9.58 8.30 9.10
C ALA A 84 -10.41 7.20 8.43
N GLU A 85 -11.61 6.89 8.94
CA GLU A 85 -12.52 5.92 8.32
C GLU A 85 -12.98 6.39 6.93
N THR A 86 -13.30 7.67 6.78
CA THR A 86 -13.68 8.24 5.47
C THR A 86 -12.48 8.26 4.51
N TYR A 87 -11.27 8.55 4.99
CA TYR A 87 -10.04 8.47 4.20
C TYR A 87 -9.82 7.07 3.62
N VAL A 88 -9.91 6.04 4.47
CA VAL A 88 -9.75 4.64 4.04
C VAL A 88 -10.80 4.25 3.00
N LYS A 89 -12.05 4.72 3.16
CA LYS A 89 -13.10 4.49 2.15
C LYS A 89 -12.79 5.16 0.83
N VAL A 90 -12.42 6.46 0.82
CA VAL A 90 -12.06 7.18 -0.42
C VAL A 90 -10.88 6.52 -1.11
N LYS A 91 -9.85 6.11 -0.35
CA LYS A 91 -8.71 5.36 -0.87
C LYS A 91 -9.15 4.05 -1.53
N SER A 92 -9.94 3.23 -0.83
CA SER A 92 -10.45 1.97 -1.36
C SER A 92 -11.35 2.16 -2.58
N ASP A 93 -12.20 3.20 -2.59
CA ASP A 93 -13.08 3.50 -3.71
C ASP A 93 -12.26 3.94 -4.94
N LEU A 94 -11.17 4.70 -4.75
CA LEU A 94 -10.23 5.04 -5.83
C LEU A 94 -9.52 3.81 -6.40
N GLU A 95 -9.00 2.93 -5.53
CA GLU A 95 -8.33 1.68 -5.94
C GLU A 95 -9.28 0.81 -6.78
N VAL A 96 -10.53 0.63 -6.30
CA VAL A 96 -11.54 -0.13 -7.04
C VAL A 96 -11.92 0.58 -8.34
N PHE A 97 -12.15 1.89 -8.31
CA PHE A 97 -12.57 2.68 -9.47
C PHE A 97 -11.57 2.59 -10.64
N VAL A 98 -10.27 2.65 -10.34
CA VAL A 98 -9.21 2.56 -11.36
C VAL A 98 -9.16 1.16 -11.99
N SER A 99 -9.39 0.11 -11.20
CA SER A 99 -9.45 -1.27 -11.72
C SER A 99 -10.68 -1.57 -12.60
N GLU A 100 -11.65 -0.64 -12.68
CA GLU A 100 -12.81 -0.81 -13.56
C GLU A 100 -12.51 -0.49 -15.03
N PHE A 101 -11.38 0.18 -15.29
CA PHE A 101 -10.94 0.46 -16.64
C PHE A 101 -10.23 -0.78 -17.20
N ASP A 102 -10.70 -1.27 -18.34
CA ASP A 102 -10.02 -2.32 -19.11
C ASP A 102 -8.81 -1.71 -19.84
N ILE A 103 -7.70 -1.52 -19.12
CA ILE A 103 -6.46 -0.90 -19.58
C ILE A 103 -5.22 -1.68 -19.09
N PRO A 104 -4.03 -1.50 -19.70
CA PRO A 104 -2.80 -2.14 -19.23
C PRO A 104 -2.43 -1.71 -17.80
N GLU A 105 -1.78 -2.62 -17.05
CA GLU A 105 -1.37 -2.40 -15.64
C GLU A 105 -0.49 -1.15 -15.44
N GLU A 106 0.35 -0.81 -16.42
CA GLU A 106 1.18 0.42 -16.35
C GLU A 106 0.34 1.70 -16.44
N ASP A 107 -0.68 1.70 -17.31
CA ASP A 107 -1.61 2.82 -17.48
C ASP A 107 -2.58 2.90 -16.29
N GLU A 108 -3.01 1.75 -15.76
CA GLU A 108 -3.82 1.65 -14.54
C GLU A 108 -3.07 2.28 -13.35
N LEU A 109 -1.81 1.90 -13.15
CA LEU A 109 -0.99 2.45 -12.09
C LEU A 109 -0.77 3.97 -12.25
N GLN A 110 -0.53 4.43 -13.49
CA GLN A 110 -0.34 5.84 -13.75
C GLN A 110 -1.64 6.63 -13.50
N LEU A 111 -2.79 6.06 -13.87
CA LEU A 111 -4.10 6.62 -13.56
C LEU A 111 -4.36 6.69 -12.04
N GLU A 112 -4.02 5.64 -11.28
CA GLU A 112 -4.13 5.63 -9.81
C GLU A 112 -3.33 6.80 -9.20
N ILE A 113 -2.10 7.01 -9.64
CA ILE A 113 -1.23 8.11 -9.18
C ILE A 113 -1.81 9.47 -9.55
N THR A 114 -2.27 9.64 -10.80
CA THR A 114 -2.84 10.91 -11.27
C THR A 114 -4.08 11.27 -10.47
N LEU A 115 -5.02 10.32 -10.29
CA LEU A 115 -6.25 10.56 -9.53
C LEU A 115 -5.99 10.76 -8.04
N SER A 116 -5.10 9.98 -7.43
CA SER A 116 -4.78 10.14 -6.01
C SER A 116 -4.10 11.49 -5.74
N THR A 117 -3.22 11.94 -6.61
CA THR A 117 -2.56 13.25 -6.52
C THR A 117 -3.60 14.37 -6.63
N SER A 118 -4.49 14.28 -7.61
CA SER A 118 -5.58 15.23 -7.79
C SER A 118 -6.45 15.35 -6.53
N VAL A 119 -6.90 14.21 -5.99
CA VAL A 119 -7.78 14.15 -4.82
C VAL A 119 -7.09 14.61 -3.54
N PHE A 120 -5.90 14.09 -3.24
CA PHE A 120 -5.28 14.23 -1.92
C PHE A 120 -4.19 15.30 -1.84
N LYS A 121 -3.77 15.89 -2.96
CA LYS A 121 -2.75 16.95 -2.99
C LYS A 121 -3.29 18.26 -3.55
N GLU A 122 -4.05 18.20 -4.64
CA GLU A 122 -4.44 19.40 -5.40
C GLU A 122 -5.80 19.95 -5.00
N LEU A 123 -6.76 19.06 -4.70
CA LEU A 123 -8.15 19.45 -4.51
C LEU A 123 -8.38 20.30 -3.25
N LEU A 124 -7.69 20.02 -2.13
CA LEU A 124 -7.87 20.79 -0.89
C LEU A 124 -7.50 22.29 -1.07
N PRO A 125 -6.33 22.66 -1.64
CA PRO A 125 -6.07 24.03 -2.06
C PRO A 125 -7.13 24.64 -2.99
N MET A 126 -7.65 23.86 -3.95
CA MET A 126 -8.69 24.35 -4.86
C MET A 126 -10.00 24.65 -4.13
N ILE A 127 -10.43 23.79 -3.21
CA ILE A 127 -11.63 24.01 -2.38
C ILE A 127 -11.46 25.28 -1.54
N ARG A 128 -10.29 25.47 -0.91
CA ARG A 128 -10.00 26.68 -0.13
C ARG A 128 -10.17 27.94 -0.97
N ASN A 129 -9.57 27.96 -2.16
CA ASN A 129 -9.64 29.10 -3.07
C ASN A 129 -11.06 29.32 -3.64
N TYR A 130 -11.81 28.25 -3.88
CA TYR A 130 -13.17 28.33 -4.40
C TYR A 130 -14.15 28.97 -3.40
N VAL A 131 -14.08 28.58 -2.13
CA VAL A 131 -14.99 29.11 -1.09
C VAL A 131 -14.54 30.51 -0.67
N ASN A 132 -13.34 30.62 -0.09
CA ASN A 132 -12.65 31.86 0.20
C ASN A 132 -11.27 31.54 0.80
N GLY A 133 -10.19 31.78 0.04
CA GLY A 133 -8.83 31.43 0.45
C GLY A 133 -8.26 32.19 1.66
N GLU A 134 -8.95 33.24 2.13
CA GLU A 134 -8.54 34.01 3.31
C GLU A 134 -9.16 33.49 4.63
N LEU A 135 -10.11 32.56 4.56
CA LEU A 135 -10.74 31.96 5.74
C LEU A 135 -9.91 30.79 6.28
N GLU A 136 -10.02 30.58 7.60
CA GLU A 136 -9.51 29.38 8.26
C GLU A 136 -10.28 28.13 7.79
N ASP A 137 -9.60 26.97 7.79
CA ASP A 137 -10.15 25.71 7.26
C ASP A 137 -11.48 25.33 7.93
N ASP A 138 -11.60 25.52 9.24
CA ASP A 138 -12.81 25.22 10.00
C ASP A 138 -14.01 26.01 9.48
N LYS A 139 -13.84 27.31 9.22
CA LYS A 139 -14.89 28.18 8.67
C LYS A 139 -15.28 27.76 7.25
N ILE A 140 -14.29 27.44 6.41
CA ILE A 140 -14.54 26.96 5.04
C ILE A 140 -15.35 25.65 5.10
N GLY A 141 -14.93 24.70 5.92
CA GLY A 141 -15.62 23.43 6.10
C GLY A 141 -17.06 23.61 6.62
N GLN A 142 -17.30 24.55 7.55
CA GLN A 142 -18.64 24.87 8.04
C GLN A 142 -19.54 25.48 6.94
N ILE A 143 -18.99 26.31 6.05
CA ILE A 143 -19.71 26.84 4.89
C ILE A 143 -20.14 25.69 3.98
N ILE A 144 -19.25 24.76 3.65
CA ILE A 144 -19.55 23.61 2.79
C ILE A 144 -20.62 22.69 3.44
N LYS A 145 -20.59 22.51 4.76
CA LYS A 145 -21.61 21.72 5.47
C LYS A 145 -22.98 22.41 5.48
N SER A 146 -23.02 23.72 5.72
CA SER A 146 -24.27 24.47 5.89
C SER A 146 -24.92 24.92 4.58
N ASP A 147 -24.14 25.21 3.54
CA ASP A 147 -24.64 25.64 2.23
C ASP A 147 -24.68 24.47 1.24
N GLU A 148 -25.87 23.92 1.04
CA GLU A 148 -26.13 22.84 0.09
C GLU A 148 -25.76 23.23 -1.35
N ARG A 149 -25.94 24.51 -1.73
CA ARG A 149 -25.62 24.96 -3.09
C ARG A 149 -24.11 24.92 -3.34
N THR A 150 -23.34 25.47 -2.41
CA THR A 150 -21.87 25.42 -2.45
C THR A 150 -21.37 23.98 -2.48
N ARG A 151 -21.93 23.10 -1.63
CA ARG A 151 -21.57 21.68 -1.60
C ARG A 151 -21.83 20.98 -2.93
N LYS A 152 -23.03 21.15 -3.52
CA LYS A 152 -23.36 20.54 -4.82
C LYS A 152 -22.43 21.03 -5.92
N GLN A 153 -22.15 22.33 -5.97
CA GLN A 153 -21.25 22.87 -6.99
C GLN A 153 -19.82 22.35 -6.83
N LEU A 154 -19.32 22.18 -5.59
CA LEU A 154 -18.02 21.59 -5.33
C LEU A 154 -17.94 20.13 -5.80
N ILE A 155 -18.99 19.34 -5.55
CA ILE A 155 -19.08 17.95 -6.01
C ILE A 155 -19.06 17.90 -7.55
N GLU A 156 -19.88 18.71 -8.21
CA GLU A 156 -19.92 18.79 -9.68
C GLU A 156 -18.57 19.22 -10.27
N ASN A 157 -17.93 20.24 -9.69
CA ASN A 157 -16.62 20.71 -10.15
C ASN A 157 -15.53 19.63 -9.94
N THR A 158 -15.60 18.90 -8.82
CA THR A 158 -14.70 17.78 -8.54
C THR A 158 -14.88 16.68 -9.57
N GLN A 159 -16.13 16.29 -9.85
CA GLN A 159 -16.46 15.28 -10.85
C GLN A 159 -15.97 15.69 -12.25
N GLN A 160 -16.17 16.95 -12.64
CA GLN A 160 -15.71 17.49 -13.93
C GLN A 160 -14.18 17.49 -14.02
N GLY A 161 -13.49 17.92 -12.95
CA GLY A 161 -12.02 17.91 -12.88
C GLY A 161 -11.43 16.51 -13.03
N LEU A 162 -11.96 15.54 -12.27
CA LEU A 162 -11.53 14.15 -12.37
C LEU A 162 -11.87 13.54 -13.75
N THR A 163 -13.04 13.87 -14.31
CA THR A 163 -13.42 13.44 -15.67
C THR A 163 -12.39 13.90 -16.69
N ALA A 164 -12.01 15.17 -16.65
CA ALA A 164 -11.02 15.74 -17.57
C ALA A 164 -9.65 15.08 -17.42
N GLN A 165 -9.23 14.76 -16.19
CA GLN A 165 -7.97 14.06 -15.94
C GLN A 165 -7.99 12.63 -16.48
N ILE A 166 -9.06 11.87 -16.25
CA ILE A 166 -9.20 10.50 -16.80
C ILE A 166 -9.18 10.54 -18.33
N GLN A 167 -9.91 11.47 -18.94
CA GLN A 167 -9.93 11.65 -20.39
C GLN A 167 -8.55 11.98 -20.96
N LEU A 168 -7.79 12.81 -20.27
CA LEU A 168 -6.44 13.17 -20.66
C LEU A 168 -5.48 11.99 -20.54
N GLU A 169 -5.45 11.31 -19.39
CA GLU A 169 -4.55 10.19 -19.10
C GLU A 169 -4.82 9.01 -20.05
N LEU A 170 -6.09 8.67 -20.26
CA LEU A 170 -6.50 7.54 -21.12
C LEU A 170 -6.67 7.93 -22.60
N GLN A 171 -6.45 9.20 -22.96
CA GLN A 171 -6.68 9.75 -24.30
C GLN A 171 -8.09 9.45 -24.84
N ARG A 172 -9.10 9.51 -23.97
CA ARG A 172 -10.51 9.25 -24.29
C ARG A 172 -11.27 10.56 -24.44
N SER A 173 -12.15 10.66 -25.44
CA SER A 173 -12.99 11.84 -25.65
C SER A 173 -14.24 11.87 -24.76
N VAL A 174 -14.76 10.69 -24.39
CA VAL A 174 -15.98 10.54 -23.60
C VAL A 174 -15.81 9.34 -22.66
N LEU A 175 -16.36 9.45 -21.44
CA LEU A 175 -16.43 8.35 -20.49
C LEU A 175 -17.81 7.71 -20.51
N GLU A 176 -17.88 6.42 -20.22
CA GLU A 176 -19.14 5.69 -20.15
C GLU A 176 -20.02 6.21 -19.00
N GLU A 177 -21.34 6.18 -19.18
CA GLU A 177 -22.31 6.67 -18.18
C GLU A 177 -22.13 5.98 -16.82
N LYS A 178 -21.83 4.67 -16.81
CA LYS A 178 -21.57 3.92 -15.57
C LYS A 178 -20.36 4.46 -14.81
N ILE A 179 -19.30 4.86 -15.52
CA ILE A 179 -18.10 5.46 -14.93
C ILE A 179 -18.45 6.84 -14.37
N LEU A 180 -19.24 7.64 -15.08
CA LEU A 180 -19.67 8.96 -14.62
C LEU A 180 -20.52 8.89 -13.33
N ILE A 181 -21.40 7.89 -13.21
CA ILE A 181 -22.19 7.66 -11.99
C ILE A 181 -21.27 7.32 -10.80
N LYS A 182 -20.32 6.42 -10.99
CA LYS A 182 -19.37 6.06 -9.93
C LYS A 182 -18.45 7.22 -9.56
N LEU A 183 -18.05 8.00 -10.56
CA LEU A 183 -17.25 9.20 -10.33
C LEU A 183 -18.02 10.27 -9.55
N GLN A 184 -19.34 10.37 -9.74
CA GLN A 184 -20.20 11.22 -8.92
C GLN A 184 -20.17 10.76 -7.45
N GLU A 185 -20.41 9.47 -7.19
CA GLU A 185 -20.38 8.92 -5.83
C GLU A 185 -19.01 9.09 -5.16
N LEU A 186 -17.92 8.91 -5.92
CA LEU A 186 -16.56 9.15 -5.44
C LEU A 186 -16.35 10.63 -5.12
N SER A 187 -16.80 11.53 -5.99
CA SER A 187 -16.66 12.98 -5.78
C SER A 187 -17.42 13.45 -4.54
N GLU A 188 -18.61 12.91 -4.29
CA GLU A 188 -19.38 13.15 -3.06
C GLU A 188 -18.61 12.74 -1.80
N ARG A 189 -18.01 11.55 -1.82
CA ARG A 189 -17.21 11.06 -0.69
C ARG A 189 -15.93 11.84 -0.50
N VAL A 190 -15.25 12.22 -1.58
CA VAL A 190 -14.03 13.03 -1.55
C VAL A 190 -14.32 14.41 -0.93
N VAL A 191 -15.37 15.10 -1.40
CA VAL A 191 -15.75 16.41 -0.85
C VAL A 191 -16.14 16.27 0.62
N THR A 192 -16.87 15.21 0.98
CA THR A 192 -17.22 14.92 2.38
C THR A 192 -15.97 14.71 3.24
N PHE A 193 -15.03 13.87 2.79
CA PHE A 193 -13.76 13.61 3.46
C PHE A 193 -12.96 14.88 3.71
N LEU A 194 -12.73 15.69 2.67
CA LEU A 194 -11.96 16.93 2.80
C LEU A 194 -12.66 17.93 3.72
N THR A 195 -13.99 18.03 3.62
CA THR A 195 -14.79 18.88 4.50
C THR A 195 -14.71 18.42 5.97
N ASP A 196 -14.78 17.12 6.23
CA ASP A 196 -14.65 16.55 7.56
C ASP A 196 -13.26 16.78 8.15
N MET A 197 -12.21 16.66 7.33
CA MET A 197 -10.85 16.98 7.73
C MET A 197 -10.70 18.46 8.11
N MET A 198 -11.32 19.37 7.34
CA MET A 198 -11.29 20.82 7.60
C MET A 198 -12.01 21.22 8.90
N VAL A 199 -13.12 20.56 9.25
CA VAL A 199 -13.86 20.85 10.49
C VAL A 199 -13.43 19.99 11.69
N CYS A 200 -12.38 19.19 11.53
CA CYS A 200 -11.88 18.34 12.60
C CYS A 200 -11.31 19.20 13.73
N ASP A 201 -11.59 18.83 14.98
CA ASP A 201 -11.09 19.54 16.17
C ASP A 201 -9.59 19.32 16.39
N LYS A 202 -9.00 18.36 15.68
CA LYS A 202 -7.55 18.09 15.65
C LYS A 202 -6.99 18.41 14.28
N HIS A 203 -5.78 18.94 14.30
CA HIS A 203 -5.01 19.19 13.09
C HIS A 203 -4.53 17.88 12.46
N LEU A 204 -5.15 17.53 11.34
CA LEU A 204 -4.80 16.37 10.50
C LEU A 204 -4.09 16.84 9.24
N GLU A 205 -3.11 16.07 8.78
CA GLU A 205 -2.40 16.34 7.54
C GLU A 205 -2.27 15.10 6.67
N LEU A 206 -2.30 15.33 5.36
CA LEU A 206 -1.95 14.37 4.31
C LEU A 206 -0.48 14.56 3.96
N VAL A 207 0.36 13.68 4.50
CA VAL A 207 1.82 13.76 4.35
C VAL A 207 2.25 12.85 3.21
N TRP A 208 2.76 13.45 2.13
CA TRP A 208 3.33 12.73 1.00
C TRP A 208 4.80 12.40 1.28
N CYS A 209 5.22 11.19 0.92
CA CYS A 209 6.62 10.79 0.96
C CYS A 209 7.38 11.35 -0.25
N ASP A 210 8.63 11.75 -0.06
CA ASP A 210 9.45 12.21 -1.17
C ASP A 210 10.08 11.02 -1.91
N ARG A 211 10.34 11.22 -3.21
CA ARG A 211 11.00 10.21 -4.02
C ARG A 211 12.44 10.05 -3.58
N ASN A 212 12.86 8.80 -3.38
CA ASN A 212 14.16 8.38 -2.85
C ASN A 212 14.34 8.53 -1.33
N ASP A 213 13.27 8.81 -0.58
CA ASP A 213 13.29 8.68 0.88
C ASP A 213 13.57 7.23 1.32
N GLU A 214 14.18 7.09 2.49
CA GLU A 214 14.32 5.80 3.15
C GLU A 214 12.93 5.23 3.50
N TYR A 215 12.71 3.96 3.18
CA TYR A 215 11.46 3.29 3.52
C TYR A 215 11.30 3.15 5.04
N ASN A 216 10.32 3.85 5.61
CA ASN A 216 9.95 3.74 7.01
C ASN A 216 8.72 2.81 7.20
N PRO A 217 8.85 1.59 7.75
CA PRO A 217 7.73 0.66 7.91
C PRO A 217 6.68 1.11 8.94
N ARG A 218 6.97 2.15 9.73
CA ARG A 218 5.99 2.74 10.67
C ARG A 218 5.00 3.67 9.97
N GLU A 219 5.44 4.30 8.88
CA GLU A 219 4.68 5.32 8.16
C GLU A 219 4.27 4.86 6.76
N HIS A 220 4.91 3.82 6.21
CA HIS A 220 4.74 3.37 4.83
C HIS A 220 4.40 1.87 4.73
N THR A 221 3.61 1.51 3.72
CA THR A 221 3.35 0.13 3.28
C THR A 221 3.89 -0.05 1.86
N SER A 222 4.76 -1.04 1.66
CA SER A 222 5.30 -1.39 0.34
C SER A 222 4.44 -2.46 -0.33
N ILE A 223 4.24 -2.31 -1.64
CA ILE A 223 3.58 -3.32 -2.50
C ILE A 223 4.56 -4.38 -3.02
N ASN A 224 5.86 -4.10 -3.04
CA ASN A 224 6.91 -5.03 -3.46
C ASN A 224 7.92 -5.28 -2.33
N LEU A 225 8.10 -6.55 -1.96
CA LEU A 225 8.95 -6.99 -0.84
C LEU A 225 10.42 -7.06 -1.26
N ILE A 226 11.18 -5.97 -1.05
CA ILE A 226 12.60 -5.85 -1.40
C ILE A 226 13.45 -5.62 -0.12
N ASP A 227 14.70 -6.09 -0.06
CA ASP A 227 15.53 -6.08 1.17
C ASP A 227 16.32 -4.78 1.45
N LYS A 228 16.55 -3.93 0.44
CA LYS A 228 17.19 -2.60 0.58
C LYS A 228 16.44 -1.57 -0.26
N VAL A 229 15.67 -0.72 0.40
CA VAL A 229 14.49 -0.14 -0.24
C VAL A 229 14.49 1.37 -0.16
N VAL A 230 14.35 2.03 -1.31
CA VAL A 230 14.00 3.45 -1.40
C VAL A 230 12.63 3.59 -2.06
N ILE A 231 11.91 4.66 -1.73
CA ILE A 231 10.63 4.97 -2.33
C ILE A 231 10.85 5.38 -3.79
N ASP A 232 10.19 4.68 -4.72
CA ASP A 232 10.20 5.05 -6.14
C ASP A 232 9.01 5.93 -6.52
N LYS A 233 7.80 5.57 -6.07
CA LYS A 233 6.57 6.32 -6.27
C LYS A 233 5.70 6.26 -5.01
N ALA A 234 5.01 7.35 -4.68
CA ALA A 234 3.96 7.35 -3.66
C ALA A 234 2.59 7.29 -4.34
N LEU A 235 1.76 6.32 -3.95
CA LEU A 235 0.39 6.16 -4.47
C LEU A 235 -0.60 6.95 -3.63
N TYR A 236 -0.51 6.83 -2.30
CA TYR A 236 -1.38 7.55 -1.38
C TYR A 236 -0.56 8.14 -0.23
N PRO A 237 -0.92 9.34 0.27
CA PRO A 237 -0.24 9.95 1.39
C PRO A 237 -0.50 9.20 2.71
N CYS A 238 0.30 9.52 3.71
CA CYS A 238 0.02 9.17 5.10
C CYS A 238 -1.03 10.14 5.65
N LEU A 239 -2.05 9.62 6.34
CA LEU A 239 -2.91 10.44 7.18
C LEU A 239 -2.37 10.43 8.61
N MET A 240 -1.99 11.59 9.13
CA MET A 240 -1.43 11.69 10.48
C MET A 240 -1.82 12.98 11.21
N MET A 241 -1.66 12.96 12.53
CA MET A 241 -1.61 14.16 13.37
C MET A 241 -0.13 14.52 13.61
N PRO A 242 0.43 15.56 12.96
CA PRO A 242 1.87 15.88 13.05
C PRO A 242 2.34 16.15 14.48
N SER A 243 1.52 16.86 15.25
CA SER A 243 1.82 17.27 16.64
C SER A 243 2.08 16.08 17.58
N SER A 244 1.40 14.95 17.35
CA SER A 244 1.52 13.74 18.16
C SER A 244 2.27 12.61 17.46
N ARG A 245 2.65 12.80 16.18
CA ARG A 245 3.16 11.75 15.28
C ARG A 245 2.27 10.51 15.23
N SER A 246 0.97 10.67 15.45
CA SER A 246 0.01 9.58 15.37
C SER A 246 -0.33 9.34 13.90
N VAL A 247 0.03 8.16 13.40
CA VAL A 247 -0.32 7.69 12.05
C VAL A 247 -1.66 6.97 12.13
N PHE A 248 -2.65 7.46 11.38
CA PHE A 248 -3.97 6.83 11.27
C PHE A 248 -4.04 5.88 10.09
N GLU A 249 -3.41 6.26 8.98
CA GLU A 249 -3.25 5.41 7.81
C GLU A 249 -1.88 5.65 7.18
N LYS A 250 -1.18 4.56 6.89
CA LYS A 250 0.17 4.61 6.32
C LYS A 250 0.11 5.02 4.85
N ALA A 251 1.16 5.70 4.38
CA ALA A 251 1.33 5.95 2.96
C ALA A 251 1.47 4.63 2.20
N LYS A 252 0.84 4.53 1.03
CA LYS A 252 1.04 3.41 0.11
C LYS A 252 2.10 3.82 -0.90
N VAL A 253 3.17 3.04 -1.02
CA VAL A 253 4.32 3.38 -1.87
C VAL A 253 4.74 2.20 -2.72
N ILE A 254 5.21 2.50 -3.93
CA ILE A 254 6.01 1.59 -4.74
C ILE A 254 7.47 1.81 -4.37
N THR A 255 8.16 0.73 -4.11
CA THR A 255 9.56 0.79 -3.73
C THR A 255 10.48 0.22 -4.80
N LYS A 256 11.77 0.48 -4.71
CA LYS A 256 12.79 -0.12 -5.58
C LYS A 256 14.04 -0.43 -4.78
N GLU A 257 14.86 -1.33 -5.30
CA GLU A 257 16.19 -1.58 -4.76
C GLU A 257 17.03 -0.30 -4.77
N ASN A 258 17.61 0.03 -3.62
CA ASN A 258 18.62 1.07 -3.52
C ASN A 258 19.90 0.58 -4.21
N ARG A 259 20.05 0.90 -5.50
CA ARG A 259 21.30 0.73 -6.24
C ARG A 259 22.26 1.84 -5.84
N GLU A 260 22.76 1.82 -4.61
CA GLU A 260 24.00 2.52 -4.34
C GLU A 260 25.04 1.99 -5.34
N LYS A 261 25.56 2.91 -6.16
CA LYS A 261 26.60 2.59 -7.13
C LYS A 261 27.69 1.79 -6.40
N LYS A 262 27.91 0.54 -6.82
CA LYS A 262 29.20 -0.15 -6.64
C LYS A 262 30.27 0.66 -7.41
N ASN A 263 30.60 1.85 -6.93
CA ASN A 263 31.71 2.64 -7.41
C ASN A 263 32.89 2.36 -6.48
N LYS A 264 33.66 1.36 -6.91
CA LYS A 264 35.12 1.22 -6.77
C LYS A 264 35.73 1.53 -5.39
N HIS A 265 36.16 0.48 -4.71
CA HIS A 265 37.54 0.37 -4.25
C HIS A 265 38.07 -1.03 -4.55
#